data_AF-A0A9D2JB52-F1
#
_entry.id   AF-A0A9D2JB52-F1
#
_cell.length_a   1.000
_cell.length_b   1.000
_cell.length_c   1.000
_cell.angle_alpha   90.00
_cell.angle_beta   90.00
_cell.angle_gamma   90.00
#
_symmetry.space_group_name_H-M   'P 1'
#
loop_
_entity.id
_entity.type
_entity.pdbx_description
1 polymer ?
#
loop_
_entity_poly.entity_id
_entity_poly.type
_entity_poly.pdbx_seq_one_letter_code
_entity_poly.pdbx_strand_id
1 'polypeptide(L)'
;MKDAKQLAAQTGRLALIDRLAPLILEERRREAEYYAARHSRERPPWYFLNVSHPTIKRLYLRYIQRAFDGKPLVAPLGDLDRVKFELAMLHPAVLRELAEEYLTTDTTPAPPPTEQPNTK
;
A
#
# COMPACT_ATOMS: atom_id res chain seq x y z
N MET A 1 -20.40 -13.09 -21.76
CA MET A 1 -20.43 -13.36 -20.29
C MET A 1 -19.07 -13.23 -19.59
N LYS A 2 -17.93 -13.47 -20.26
CA LYS A 2 -16.59 -13.31 -19.65
C LYS A 2 -16.28 -11.84 -19.29
N ASP A 3 -16.66 -10.89 -20.14
CA ASP A 3 -16.29 -9.47 -19.98
C ASP A 3 -16.99 -8.80 -18.79
N ALA A 4 -18.28 -9.10 -18.56
CA ALA A 4 -19.03 -8.57 -17.43
C ALA A 4 -18.49 -9.06 -16.07
N LYS A 5 -18.09 -10.34 -15.99
CA LYS A 5 -17.48 -10.93 -14.78
C LYS A 5 -16.11 -10.31 -14.50
N GLN A 6 -15.34 -10.04 -15.55
CA GLN A 6 -14.02 -9.43 -15.45
C GLN A 6 -14.12 -7.95 -15.03
N LEU A 7 -15.10 -7.21 -15.57
CA LEU A 7 -15.39 -5.84 -15.16
C LEU A 7 -15.85 -5.77 -13.70
N ALA A 8 -16.77 -6.65 -13.27
CA ALA A 8 -17.23 -6.70 -11.88
C ALA A 8 -16.09 -7.04 -10.90
N ALA A 9 -15.21 -7.98 -11.26
CA ALA A 9 -14.03 -8.31 -10.48
C ALA A 9 -13.04 -7.13 -10.40
N GLN A 10 -12.89 -6.37 -11.49
CA GLN A 10 -12.05 -5.18 -11.55
C GLN A 10 -12.62 -4.03 -10.69
N THR A 11 -13.92 -3.80 -10.73
CA THR A 11 -14.61 -2.82 -9.87
C THR A 11 -14.50 -3.19 -8.39
N GLY A 12 -14.70 -4.48 -8.05
CA GLY A 12 -14.52 -4.96 -6.68
C GLY A 12 -13.09 -4.79 -6.18
N ARG A 13 -12.10 -5.04 -7.05
CA ARG A 13 -10.68 -4.82 -6.73
C ARG A 13 -10.34 -3.36 -6.49
N LEU A 14 -10.81 -2.45 -7.33
CA LEU A 14 -10.54 -1.01 -7.16
C LEU A 14 -11.18 -0.48 -5.87
N ALA A 15 -12.41 -0.89 -5.58
CA ALA A 15 -13.09 -0.52 -4.33
C ALA A 15 -12.32 -1.00 -3.07
N LEU A 16 -11.73 -2.21 -3.11
CA LEU A 16 -10.88 -2.69 -2.02
C LEU A 16 -9.61 -1.86 -1.87
N ILE A 17 -8.93 -1.52 -2.98
CA ILE A 17 -7.74 -0.67 -2.96
C ILE A 17 -8.06 0.70 -2.35
N ASP A 18 -9.16 1.32 -2.77
CA ASP A 18 -9.55 2.64 -2.27
C ASP A 18 -9.90 2.64 -0.78
N ARG A 19 -10.42 1.54 -0.24
CA ARG A 19 -10.69 1.38 1.19
C ARG A 19 -9.43 1.10 2.01
N LEU A 20 -8.53 0.25 1.50
CA LEU A 20 -7.32 -0.17 2.22
C LEU A 20 -6.23 0.90 2.24
N ALA A 21 -6.05 1.62 1.14
CA ALA A 21 -4.96 2.58 1.00
C ALA A 21 -4.87 3.64 2.13
N PRO A 22 -5.95 4.30 2.58
CA PRO A 22 -5.86 5.25 3.68
C PRO A 22 -5.51 4.58 5.03
N LEU A 23 -5.99 3.35 5.28
CA LEU A 23 -5.71 2.63 6.53
C LEU A 23 -4.23 2.27 6.65
N ILE A 24 -3.66 1.73 5.57
CA ILE A 24 -2.23 1.38 5.50
C ILE A 24 -1.35 2.63 5.58
N LEU A 25 -1.75 3.73 4.92
CA LEU A 25 -1.00 4.98 5.00
C LEU A 25 -0.94 5.52 6.44
N GLU A 26 -2.06 5.44 7.17
CA GLU A 26 -2.13 5.87 8.56
C GLU A 26 -1.29 4.99 9.49
N GLU A 27 -1.35 3.66 9.33
CA GLU A 27 -0.48 2.74 10.07
C GLU A 27 1.01 3.08 9.86
N ARG A 28 1.42 3.27 8.61
CA ARG A 28 2.82 3.63 8.30
C ARG A 28 3.23 4.99 8.84
N ARG A 29 2.31 5.96 8.93
CA ARG A 29 2.57 7.24 9.60
C ARG A 29 2.84 7.04 11.08
N ARG A 30 2.08 6.18 11.75
CA ARG A 30 2.29 5.87 13.18
C ARG A 30 3.60 5.14 13.41
N GLU A 31 3.94 4.18 12.55
CA GLU A 31 5.26 3.56 12.57
C GLU A 31 6.35 4.63 12.39
N ALA A 32 6.15 5.58 11.48
CA ALA A 32 7.11 6.66 11.26
C ALA A 32 7.41 7.46 12.51
N GLU A 33 6.34 7.90 13.16
CA GLU A 33 6.41 8.66 14.41
C GLU A 33 7.08 7.84 15.51
N TYR A 34 6.76 6.54 15.60
CA TYR A 34 7.37 5.62 16.57
C TYR A 34 8.89 5.51 16.40
N TYR A 35 9.39 5.31 15.18
CA TYR A 35 10.82 5.20 14.90
C TYR A 35 11.55 6.53 15.01
N ALA A 36 10.92 7.63 14.58
CA ALA A 36 11.46 8.98 14.73
C ALA A 36 11.67 9.34 16.21
N ALA A 37 10.70 9.00 17.07
CA ALA A 37 10.76 9.23 18.51
C ALA A 37 11.87 8.43 19.21
N ARG A 38 12.27 7.28 18.65
CA ARG A 38 13.30 6.40 19.23
C ARG A 38 14.72 6.67 18.73
N HIS A 39 14.91 7.66 17.85
CA HIS A 39 16.19 7.91 17.17
C HIS A 39 16.80 6.64 16.57
N SER A 40 15.96 5.69 16.13
CA SER A 40 16.44 4.45 15.56
C SER A 40 17.26 4.77 14.32
N ARG A 41 18.45 4.15 14.22
CA ARG A 41 19.26 4.20 13.00
C ARG A 41 18.66 3.33 11.90
N GLU A 42 17.76 2.41 12.24
CA GLU A 42 17.02 1.59 11.31
C GLU A 42 15.86 2.41 10.75
N ARG A 43 15.92 2.68 9.44
CA ARG A 43 14.79 3.29 8.73
C ARG A 43 13.81 2.19 8.38
N PRO A 44 12.57 2.21 8.90
CA PRO A 44 11.55 1.29 8.45
C PRO A 44 11.33 1.47 6.94
N PRO A 45 11.08 0.37 6.20
CA PRO A 45 10.70 0.48 4.79
C PRO A 45 9.30 1.11 4.70
N TRP A 46 9.25 2.40 4.36
CA TRP A 46 8.01 3.21 4.24
C TRP A 46 6.98 2.69 3.22
N TYR A 47 7.37 1.73 2.38
CA TYR A 47 6.61 1.25 1.24
C TYR A 47 6.85 -0.26 1.09
N PHE A 48 5.81 -1.02 0.71
CA PHE A 48 5.97 -2.45 0.41
C PHE A 48 6.95 -2.66 -0.75
N LEU A 49 7.00 -1.69 -1.67
CA LEU A 49 7.84 -1.72 -2.85
C LEU A 49 8.72 -0.47 -2.91
N ASN A 50 10.01 -0.66 -3.12
CA ASN A 50 10.92 0.44 -3.37
C ASN A 50 10.70 1.01 -4.80
N VAL A 51 10.01 2.14 -4.90
CA VAL A 51 9.73 2.81 -6.19
C VAL A 51 11.02 3.31 -6.88
N SER A 52 12.13 3.48 -6.16
CA SER A 52 13.43 3.80 -6.76
C SER A 52 14.00 2.64 -7.60
N HIS A 53 13.51 1.41 -7.41
CA HIS A 53 13.89 0.30 -8.26
C HIS A 53 13.40 0.54 -9.70
N PRO A 54 14.26 0.45 -10.73
CA PRO A 54 13.93 0.89 -12.09
C PRO A 54 12.72 0.15 -12.69
N THR A 55 12.53 -1.13 -12.36
CA THR A 55 11.36 -1.90 -12.81
C THR A 55 10.08 -1.45 -12.11
N ILE A 56 10.13 -1.17 -10.80
CA ILE A 56 8.96 -0.71 -10.04
C ILE A 56 8.58 0.70 -10.50
N LYS A 57 9.55 1.59 -10.72
CA LYS A 57 9.33 2.92 -11.28
C LYS A 57 8.57 2.86 -12.61
N ARG A 58 8.97 1.97 -13.53
CA ARG A 58 8.29 1.80 -14.82
C ARG A 58 6.84 1.34 -14.65
N LEU A 59 6.59 0.39 -13.76
CA LEU A 59 5.24 -0.10 -13.47
C LEU A 59 4.38 0.98 -12.84
N TYR A 60 4.95 1.76 -11.90
CA TYR A 60 4.27 2.88 -11.25
C TYR A 60 3.85 3.94 -12.27
N LEU A 61 4.77 4.38 -13.14
CA LEU A 61 4.45 5.38 -14.17
C LEU A 61 3.34 4.89 -15.12
N ARG A 62 3.35 3.61 -15.51
CA ARG A 62 2.29 3.01 -16.34
C ARG A 62 0.95 2.92 -15.62
N TYR A 63 0.95 2.53 -14.35
CA TYR A 63 -0.25 2.47 -13.53
C TYR A 63 -0.90 3.84 -13.46
N ILE A 64 -0.12 4.88 -13.16
CA ILE A 64 -0.63 6.22 -13.01
C ILE A 64 -1.10 6.81 -14.36
N GLN A 65 -0.37 6.59 -15.46
CA GLN A 65 -0.84 6.99 -16.80
C GLN A 65 -2.22 6.41 -17.14
N ARG A 66 -2.50 5.17 -16.73
CA ARG A 66 -3.80 4.53 -16.92
C ARG A 66 -4.87 5.07 -15.97
N ALA A 67 -4.51 5.39 -14.74
CA ALA A 67 -5.44 5.91 -13.74
C ALA A 67 -5.93 7.33 -14.05
N PHE A 68 -5.14 8.12 -14.78
CA PHE A 68 -5.47 9.51 -15.14
C PHE A 68 -5.92 9.67 -16.61
N ASP A 69 -6.52 8.65 -17.22
CA ASP A 69 -7.01 8.67 -18.61
C ASP A 69 -5.96 9.15 -19.63
N GLY A 70 -4.69 8.79 -19.42
CA GLY A 70 -3.58 9.20 -20.28
C GLY A 70 -3.15 10.65 -20.11
N LYS A 71 -3.70 11.40 -19.14
CA LYS A 71 -3.24 12.77 -18.86
C LYS A 71 -1.80 12.75 -18.32
N PRO A 72 -0.95 13.73 -18.72
CA PRO A 72 0.39 13.84 -18.21
C PRO A 72 0.36 14.01 -16.69
N LEU A 73 1.16 13.20 -16.01
CA LEU A 73 1.37 13.33 -14.58
C LEU A 73 2.13 14.60 -14.26
N VAL A 74 1.57 15.39 -13.35
CA VAL A 74 2.27 16.52 -12.74
C VAL A 74 2.73 16.10 -11.36
N ALA A 75 4.05 16.09 -11.15
CA ALA A 75 4.66 15.82 -9.86
C ALA A 75 4.41 16.99 -8.88
N PRO A 76 4.41 16.75 -7.55
CA PRO A 76 4.70 15.48 -6.87
C PRO A 76 3.48 14.60 -6.65
N LEU A 77 3.65 13.28 -6.86
CA LEU A 77 2.66 12.27 -6.50
C LEU A 77 2.65 12.04 -4.99
N GLY A 78 1.46 11.95 -4.39
CA GLY A 78 1.29 11.80 -2.94
C GLY A 78 1.55 10.38 -2.45
N ASP A 79 1.77 10.23 -1.14
CA ASP A 79 1.99 8.92 -0.51
C ASP A 79 0.80 7.99 -0.67
N LEU A 80 -0.42 8.52 -0.67
CA LEU A 80 -1.63 7.74 -0.91
C LEU A 80 -1.63 7.09 -2.30
N ASP A 81 -1.18 7.80 -3.34
CA ASP A 81 -1.09 7.26 -4.70
C ASP A 81 -0.06 6.13 -4.78
N ARG A 82 1.00 6.22 -3.99
CA ARG A 82 2.03 5.16 -3.88
C ARG A 82 1.45 3.92 -3.22
N VAL A 83 0.71 4.07 -2.12
CA VAL A 83 0.04 2.95 -1.45
C VAL A 83 -0.99 2.29 -2.38
N LYS A 84 -1.80 3.08 -3.10
CA LYS A 84 -2.75 2.54 -4.10
C LYS A 84 -2.04 1.74 -5.18
N PHE A 85 -0.90 2.23 -5.66
CA PHE A 85 -0.07 1.48 -6.61
C PHE A 85 0.47 0.17 -6.02
N GLU A 86 1.01 0.18 -4.80
CA GLU A 86 1.50 -1.03 -4.14
C GLU A 86 0.40 -2.09 -4.02
N LEU A 87 -0.80 -1.68 -3.60
CA LEU A 87 -1.97 -2.56 -3.53
C LEU A 87 -2.39 -3.05 -4.93
N ALA A 88 -2.27 -2.20 -5.95
CA ALA A 88 -2.52 -2.56 -7.34
C ALA A 88 -1.46 -3.53 -7.92
N MET A 89 -0.34 -3.78 -7.23
CA MET A 89 0.63 -4.79 -7.60
C MET A 89 0.35 -6.16 -6.97
N LEU A 90 -0.49 -6.21 -5.92
CA LEU A 90 -0.82 -7.45 -5.24
C LEU A 90 -1.72 -8.36 -6.08
N HIS A 91 -1.54 -9.66 -5.89
CA HIS A 91 -2.44 -10.67 -6.43
C HIS A 91 -3.84 -10.51 -5.77
N PRO A 92 -4.96 -10.68 -6.50
CA PRO A 92 -6.30 -10.47 -5.96
C PRO A 92 -6.64 -11.31 -4.71
N ALA A 93 -6.04 -12.48 -4.55
CA ALA A 93 -6.22 -13.29 -3.34
C ALA A 93 -5.58 -12.62 -2.11
N VAL A 94 -4.33 -12.17 -2.24
CA VAL A 94 -3.60 -11.46 -1.18
C VAL A 94 -4.30 -10.16 -0.81
N LEU A 95 -4.83 -9.43 -1.79
CA LEU A 95 -5.58 -8.21 -1.53
C LEU A 95 -6.86 -8.47 -0.70
N ARG A 96 -7.52 -9.62 -0.89
CA ARG A 96 -8.71 -9.99 -0.10
C ARG A 96 -8.34 -10.39 1.32
N GLU A 97 -7.29 -11.18 1.48
CA GLU A 97 -6.75 -11.55 2.81
C GLU A 97 -6.37 -10.29 3.60
N LEU A 98 -5.64 -9.37 2.98
CA LEU A 98 -5.31 -8.07 3.57
C LEU A 98 -6.57 -7.24 3.91
N ALA A 99 -7.60 -7.29 3.05
CA ALA A 99 -8.86 -6.62 3.33
C ALA A 99 -9.59 -7.23 4.53
N GLU A 100 -9.56 -8.56 4.67
CA GLU A 100 -10.12 -9.25 5.83
C GLU A 100 -9.39 -8.81 7.10
N GLU A 101 -8.06 -8.74 7.09
CA GLU A 101 -7.27 -8.22 8.22
C GLU A 101 -7.68 -6.79 8.59
N TYR A 102 -7.58 -5.82 7.68
CA TYR A 102 -7.79 -4.40 8.02
C TYR A 102 -9.26 -4.00 8.23
N LEU A 103 -10.22 -4.73 7.66
CA LEU A 103 -11.65 -4.36 7.72
C LEU A 103 -12.45 -5.18 8.74
N THR A 104 -11.94 -6.30 9.25
CA THR A 104 -12.63 -7.07 10.30
C THR A 104 -12.17 -6.71 11.71
N THR A 105 -10.94 -6.24 11.88
CA THR A 105 -10.52 -5.65 13.15
C THR A 105 -10.97 -4.20 13.22
N ASP A 106 -11.79 -3.87 14.23
CA ASP A 106 -11.85 -2.53 14.83
C ASP A 106 -10.43 -2.22 15.35
N THR A 107 -9.54 -1.80 14.45
CA THR A 107 -8.11 -1.86 14.69
C THR A 107 -7.73 -0.67 15.55
N THR A 108 -7.79 -0.84 16.87
CA THR A 108 -6.73 -0.28 17.72
C THR A 108 -5.47 -1.07 17.34
N PRO A 109 -4.49 -0.47 16.64
CA PRO A 109 -3.34 -1.20 16.17
C PRO A 109 -2.55 -1.68 17.39
N ALA A 110 -2.17 -2.96 17.39
CA ALA A 110 -1.23 -3.47 18.36
C ALA A 110 0.07 -2.64 18.25
N PRO A 111 0.72 -2.28 19.37
CA PRO A 111 1.99 -1.60 19.31
C PRO A 111 2.99 -2.45 18.51
N PRO A 112 3.93 -1.81 17.79
CA PRO A 112 4.92 -2.53 16.99
C PRO A 112 5.61 -3.59 17.85
N PRO A 113 5.96 -4.75 17.26
CA PRO A 113 6.55 -5.86 17.99
C PRO A 113 7.75 -5.36 18.79
N THR A 114 7.69 -5.57 20.10
CA THR A 114 8.79 -5.27 21.00
C THR A 114 9.95 -6.16 20.59
N GLU A 115 11.11 -5.57 20.26
CA GLU A 115 12.32 -6.28 19.88
C GLU A 115 12.52 -7.48 20.82
N GLN A 116 12.42 -8.70 20.28
CA GLN A 116 12.89 -9.86 21.01
C GLN A 116 14.41 -9.71 21.17
N PRO A 117 14.95 -9.73 22.38
CA PRO A 117 16.38 -9.63 22.57
C PRO A 117 17.03 -10.85 21.92
N ASN A 118 17.73 -10.61 20.80
CA ASN A 118 18.58 -11.61 20.16
C ASN A 118 19.58 -12.11 21.21
N THR A 119 19.34 -13.30 21.73
CA THR A 119 20.26 -14.01 22.60
C THR A 119 21.38 -14.52 21.71
N LYS A 120 22.55 -13.89 21.80
CA LYS A 120 23.81 -14.46 21.32
C LYS A 120 24.41 -15.35 22.40
#